data_AF-A0A2M9BMB3-F1
#
_entry.id   AF-A0A2M9BMB3-F1
#
_cell.length_a   1.000
_cell.length_b   1.000
_cell.length_c   1.000
_cell.angle_alpha   90.00
_cell.angle_beta   90.00
_cell.angle_gamma   90.00
#
_symmetry.space_group_name_H-M   'P 1'
#
loop_
_entity.id
_entity.type
_entity.pdbx_description
1 polymer ?
#
loop_
_entity_poly.entity_id
_entity_poly.type
_entity_poly.pdbx_seq_one_letter_code
_entity_poly.pdbx_strand_id
1 'polypeptide(L)'
;MSSKPLLGFGFWRSLAEPLLPDPAWFVDAHWAASERQMVLAYLRQGRPLQQWMGQSWCRLGCGNTTLGSADLTDGTYCWPEGLAHYLEQHQLRLPAEIIHHIRAQSAFPSAQAQAIAPYCPVDNRWWLTQRGWLDAASDFSTGSAASDQDLLRRHERNLLDYGPESEEAQQIRRQLLENIRRKWQQ
;
A
#
# COMPACT_ATOMS: atom_id res chain seq x y z
N MET A 1 17.10 -8.30 23.02
CA MET A 1 15.75 -7.82 23.38
C MET A 1 15.01 -7.59 22.07
N SER A 2 13.90 -8.30 21.82
CA SER A 2 13.13 -8.10 20.60
C SER A 2 12.41 -6.74 20.71
N SER A 3 12.68 -5.82 19.79
CA SER A 3 11.93 -4.56 19.72
C SER A 3 10.46 -4.86 19.39
N LYS A 4 9.52 -4.15 20.03
CA LYS A 4 8.10 -4.23 19.67
C LYS A 4 7.94 -3.98 18.16
N PRO A 5 7.12 -4.77 17.43
CA PRO A 5 6.91 -4.54 16.00
C PRO A 5 6.26 -3.18 15.75
N LEU A 6 6.59 -2.58 14.61
CA LEU A 6 5.89 -1.41 14.07
C LEU A 6 4.53 -1.85 13.51
N LEU A 7 3.53 -0.97 13.54
CA LEU A 7 2.25 -1.24 12.88
C LEU A 7 2.34 -0.80 11.42
N GLY A 8 2.06 -1.72 10.48
CA GLY A 8 2.08 -1.38 9.06
C GLY A 8 0.77 -0.77 8.58
N PHE A 9 0.83 0.16 7.63
CA PHE A 9 -0.34 0.66 6.91
C PHE A 9 0.01 1.15 5.49
N GLY A 10 -1.00 1.30 4.63
CA GLY A 10 -0.82 1.77 3.26
C GLY A 10 -0.20 0.75 2.30
N PHE A 11 -0.06 -0.51 2.73
CA PHE A 11 0.32 -1.62 1.87
C PHE A 11 -0.90 -2.14 1.10
N TRP A 12 -0.81 -2.21 -0.22
CA TRP A 12 -1.98 -2.44 -1.06
C TRP A 12 -2.05 -3.84 -1.64
N ARG A 13 -3.28 -4.30 -1.85
CA ARG A 13 -3.62 -5.51 -2.58
C ARG A 13 -2.79 -5.65 -3.86
N SER A 14 -2.22 -6.83 -4.06
CA SER A 14 -1.51 -7.19 -5.28
C SER A 14 -1.63 -8.69 -5.55
N LEU A 15 -1.07 -9.17 -6.67
CA LEU A 15 -0.99 -10.62 -6.86
C LEU A 15 -0.12 -11.28 -5.79
N ALA A 16 0.98 -10.67 -5.35
CA ALA A 16 1.81 -11.24 -4.29
C ALA A 16 1.12 -11.21 -2.93
N GLU A 17 0.40 -10.12 -2.66
CA GLU A 17 -0.27 -9.86 -1.38
C GLU A 17 -1.78 -9.67 -1.60
N PRO A 18 -2.55 -10.73 -1.91
CA PRO A 18 -3.94 -10.61 -2.33
C PRO A 18 -4.91 -10.26 -1.18
N LEU A 19 -4.50 -10.50 0.07
CA LEU A 19 -5.30 -10.25 1.26
C LEU A 19 -5.23 -8.80 1.77
N LEU A 20 -4.26 -8.02 1.27
CA LEU A 20 -4.15 -6.61 1.64
C LEU A 20 -5.37 -5.80 1.16
N PRO A 21 -5.68 -4.66 1.80
CA PRO A 21 -6.77 -3.80 1.37
C PRO A 21 -6.61 -3.28 -0.06
N ASP A 22 -7.72 -3.08 -0.77
CA ASP A 22 -7.72 -2.39 -2.05
C ASP A 22 -7.66 -0.86 -1.82
N PRO A 23 -6.73 -0.12 -2.46
CA PRO A 23 -6.67 1.34 -2.32
C PRO A 23 -7.95 2.05 -2.78
N ALA A 24 -8.72 1.48 -3.71
CA ALA A 24 -9.99 2.04 -4.17
C ALA A 24 -11.02 2.16 -3.05
N TRP A 25 -10.92 1.34 -2.00
CA TRP A 25 -11.80 1.43 -0.84
C TRP A 25 -11.63 2.76 -0.09
N PHE A 26 -10.45 3.37 -0.17
CA PHE A 26 -10.06 4.52 0.63
C PHE A 26 -10.15 5.85 -0.11
N VAL A 27 -10.59 5.86 -1.38
CA VAL A 27 -10.78 7.10 -2.15
C VAL A 27 -11.94 7.90 -1.55
N ASP A 28 -11.65 9.14 -1.14
CA ASP A 28 -12.63 10.06 -0.57
C ASP A 28 -12.51 11.44 -1.24
N ALA A 29 -13.39 11.70 -2.21
CA ALA A 29 -13.40 12.95 -2.96
C ALA A 29 -13.75 14.18 -2.12
N HIS A 30 -14.32 13.97 -0.94
CA HIS A 30 -14.72 15.03 -0.02
C HIS A 30 -13.67 15.26 1.09
N TRP A 31 -12.53 14.56 1.04
CA TRP A 31 -11.49 14.75 2.03
C TRP A 31 -10.90 16.17 1.97
N ALA A 32 -10.94 16.87 3.10
CA ALA A 32 -10.52 18.25 3.20
C ALA A 32 -9.06 18.45 2.76
N ALA A 33 -8.84 19.37 1.81
CA ALA A 33 -7.52 19.59 1.21
C ALA A 33 -6.44 19.98 2.23
N SER A 34 -6.79 20.74 3.27
CA SER A 34 -5.86 21.14 4.34
C SER A 34 -5.40 19.95 5.20
N GLU A 35 -6.32 19.07 5.59
CA GLU A 35 -5.98 17.85 6.33
C GLU A 35 -5.13 16.91 5.46
N ARG A 36 -5.48 16.77 4.18
CA ARG A 36 -4.69 15.99 3.21
C ARG A 36 -3.27 16.51 3.05
N GLN A 37 -3.08 17.82 2.90
CA GLN A 37 -1.75 18.41 2.78
C GLN A 37 -0.90 18.19 4.03
N MET A 38 -1.51 18.32 5.22
CA MET A 38 -0.83 18.05 6.49
C MET A 38 -0.39 16.58 6.60
N VAL A 39 -1.27 15.63 6.27
CA VAL A 39 -0.93 14.19 6.27
C VAL A 39 0.16 13.89 5.23
N LEU A 40 0.08 14.46 4.02
CA LEU A 40 1.08 14.29 2.98
C LEU A 40 2.46 14.80 3.41
N ALA A 41 2.51 15.97 4.05
CA ALA A 41 3.74 16.54 4.59
C ALA A 41 4.34 15.68 5.70
N TYR A 42 3.51 15.02 6.53
CA TYR A 42 3.97 14.08 7.54
C TYR A 42 4.58 12.82 6.91
N LEU A 43 3.87 12.17 5.97
CA LEU A 43 4.34 10.92 5.35
C LEU A 43 5.68 11.09 4.62
N ARG A 44 5.89 12.26 3.97
CA ARG A 44 7.13 12.59 3.25
C ARG A 44 8.34 12.81 4.17
N GLN A 45 8.12 13.04 5.47
CA GLN A 45 9.20 13.15 6.46
C GLN A 45 9.62 11.78 7.03
N GLY A 46 8.92 10.70 6.64
CA GLY A 46 9.21 9.35 7.07
C GLY A 46 10.69 8.98 6.92
N ARG A 47 11.29 8.39 7.96
CA ARG A 47 12.65 7.89 7.89
C ARG A 47 12.65 6.56 7.12
N PRO A 48 13.53 6.36 6.12
CA PRO A 48 13.71 5.04 5.51
C PRO A 48 14.09 3.98 6.55
N LEU A 49 13.26 2.94 6.66
CA LEU A 49 13.46 1.76 7.50
C LEU A 49 14.16 0.64 6.71
N GLN A 50 13.69 0.41 5.48
CA GLN A 50 14.19 -0.62 4.57
C GLN A 50 14.18 -0.09 3.13
N GLN A 51 15.04 -0.65 2.29
CA GLN A 51 15.03 -0.44 0.84
C GLN A 51 15.02 -1.78 0.13
N TRP A 52 14.18 -1.88 -0.89
CA TRP A 52 13.96 -3.09 -1.67
C TRP A 52 14.57 -2.97 -3.06
N MET A 53 14.93 -4.10 -3.68
CA MET A 53 15.56 -4.14 -5.02
C MET A 53 14.56 -4.01 -6.17
N GLY A 54 13.50 -3.22 -6.00
CA GLY A 54 12.46 -3.03 -7.01
C GLY A 54 11.61 -1.80 -6.75
N GLN A 55 11.07 -1.21 -7.82
CA GLN A 55 10.15 -0.09 -7.75
C GLN A 55 8.70 -0.58 -7.65
N SER A 56 7.88 0.16 -6.90
CA SER A 56 6.45 -0.08 -6.82
C SER A 56 5.68 0.74 -7.86
N TRP A 57 4.47 0.29 -8.22
CA TRP A 57 3.58 0.96 -9.18
C TRP A 57 2.23 1.34 -8.56
N CYS A 58 1.47 2.21 -9.21
CA CYS A 58 0.15 2.59 -8.74
C CYS A 58 -0.89 1.50 -9.02
N ARG A 59 -1.62 1.07 -7.98
CA ARG A 59 -2.67 0.05 -8.07
C ARG A 59 -4.02 0.59 -8.57
N LEU A 60 -4.17 1.92 -8.62
CA LEU A 60 -5.34 2.63 -9.16
C LEU A 60 -5.17 2.99 -10.65
N GLY A 61 -4.32 2.25 -11.36
CA GLY A 61 -4.28 2.31 -12.82
C GLY A 61 -3.80 3.62 -13.49
N CYS A 62 -3.26 4.60 -12.77
CA CYS A 62 -2.83 5.87 -13.38
C CYS A 62 -1.50 5.82 -14.16
N GLY A 63 -0.94 4.63 -14.37
CA GLY A 63 0.28 4.43 -15.15
C GLY A 63 1.59 4.82 -14.46
N ASN A 64 1.58 5.31 -13.22
CA ASN A 64 2.82 5.60 -12.50
C ASN A 64 3.49 4.30 -12.01
N THR A 65 4.72 4.04 -12.47
CA THR A 65 5.51 2.83 -12.16
C THR A 65 6.74 3.11 -11.29
N THR A 66 6.86 4.33 -10.74
CA THR A 66 8.02 4.77 -9.97
C THR A 66 7.57 5.40 -8.66
N LEU A 67 6.93 4.59 -7.82
CA LEU A 67 6.44 5.02 -6.51
C LEU A 67 7.48 4.87 -5.39
N GLY A 68 8.72 4.53 -5.72
CA GLY A 68 9.76 4.29 -4.73
C GLY A 68 9.89 2.83 -4.34
N SER A 69 10.91 2.59 -3.51
CA SER A 69 11.35 1.25 -3.09
C SER A 69 11.65 1.17 -1.60
N ALA A 70 11.39 2.24 -0.84
CA ALA A 70 11.59 2.25 0.59
C ALA A 70 10.29 2.02 1.37
N ASP A 71 10.43 1.40 2.53
CA ASP A 71 9.45 1.52 3.60
C ASP A 71 9.93 2.58 4.58
N LEU A 72 9.02 3.43 5.01
CA LEU A 72 9.26 4.59 5.86
C LEU A 72 8.66 4.38 7.25
N THR A 73 9.21 5.04 8.26
CA THR A 73 8.72 4.97 9.63
C THR A 73 8.81 6.30 10.38
N ASP A 74 7.91 6.50 11.34
CA ASP A 74 7.96 7.52 12.40
C ASP A 74 8.39 6.92 13.77
N GLY A 75 8.66 5.62 13.83
CA GLY A 75 8.97 4.89 15.05
C GLY A 75 7.79 4.24 15.78
N THR A 76 6.57 4.39 15.26
CA THR A 76 5.36 3.67 15.70
C THR A 76 4.76 2.87 14.56
N TYR A 77 4.66 3.50 13.40
CA TYR A 77 4.12 2.92 12.18
C TYR A 77 5.18 2.72 11.10
N CYS A 78 4.85 1.86 10.15
CA CYS A 78 5.61 1.64 8.92
C CYS A 78 4.66 1.78 7.72
N TRP A 79 5.10 2.47 6.66
CA TRP A 79 4.32 2.64 5.43
C TRP A 79 5.23 2.69 4.19
N PRO A 80 4.74 2.31 3.01
CA PRO A 80 5.54 2.39 1.80
C PRO A 80 5.73 3.86 1.37
N GLU A 81 6.92 4.20 0.87
CA GLU A 81 7.27 5.52 0.31
C GLU A 81 6.22 6.01 -0.69
N GLY A 82 5.72 5.09 -1.52
CA GLY A 82 4.69 5.33 -2.52
C GLY A 82 3.31 5.73 -1.99
N LEU A 83 3.06 5.62 -0.68
CA LEU A 83 1.75 5.97 -0.11
C LEU A 83 1.37 7.43 -0.39
N ALA A 84 2.35 8.35 -0.35
CA ALA A 84 2.15 9.76 -0.63
C ALA A 84 1.49 10.02 -2.00
N HIS A 85 1.83 9.20 -3.01
CA HIS A 85 1.24 9.31 -4.34
C HIS A 85 -0.28 9.07 -4.34
N TYR A 86 -0.77 8.13 -3.53
CA TYR A 86 -2.20 7.83 -3.45
C TYR A 86 -2.99 8.99 -2.84
N LEU A 87 -2.45 9.62 -1.80
CA LEU A 87 -3.08 10.79 -1.20
C LEU A 87 -3.10 11.96 -2.21
N GLU A 88 -1.97 12.20 -2.88
CA GLU A 88 -1.81 13.36 -3.76
C GLU A 88 -2.60 13.25 -5.07
N GLN A 89 -2.57 12.09 -5.73
CA GLN A 89 -3.14 11.90 -7.06
C GLN A 89 -4.55 11.28 -7.04
N HIS A 90 -4.86 10.52 -5.99
CA HIS A 90 -6.07 9.68 -5.96
C HIS A 90 -7.04 10.03 -4.83
N GLN A 91 -6.77 11.10 -4.07
CA GLN A 91 -7.62 11.56 -2.97
C GLN A 91 -7.87 10.43 -1.95
N LEU A 92 -6.88 9.55 -1.78
CA LEU A 92 -6.95 8.45 -0.83
C LEU A 92 -6.90 9.01 0.59
N ARG A 93 -7.92 8.72 1.39
CA ARG A 93 -7.98 9.10 2.80
C ARG A 93 -7.70 7.91 3.70
N LEU A 94 -6.72 8.06 4.59
CA LEU A 94 -6.32 7.04 5.55
C LEU A 94 -7.38 6.84 6.65
N PRO A 95 -7.39 5.68 7.34
CA PRO A 95 -8.25 5.48 8.51
C PRO A 95 -8.06 6.56 9.57
N ALA A 96 -9.14 6.85 10.30
CA ALA A 96 -9.17 7.90 11.32
C ALA A 96 -8.09 7.71 12.40
N GLU A 97 -7.75 6.47 12.75
CA GLU A 97 -6.69 6.16 13.72
C GLU A 97 -5.33 6.72 13.29
N ILE A 98 -4.98 6.61 12.01
CA ILE A 98 -3.74 7.15 11.46
C ILE A 98 -3.79 8.67 11.40
N ILE A 99 -4.92 9.24 10.97
CA ILE A 99 -5.10 10.70 10.93
C ILE A 99 -4.98 11.29 12.34
N HIS A 100 -5.59 10.67 13.35
CA HIS A 100 -5.49 11.10 14.74
C HIS A 100 -4.07 11.00 15.27
N HIS A 101 -3.35 9.91 14.98
CA HIS A 101 -1.95 9.76 15.35
C HIS A 101 -1.10 10.90 14.78
N ILE A 102 -1.24 11.19 13.49
CA ILE A 102 -0.50 12.26 12.81
C ILE A 102 -0.83 13.62 13.43
N ARG A 103 -2.13 13.90 13.67
CA ARG A 103 -2.58 15.18 14.27
C ARG A 103 -2.11 15.39 15.71
N ALA A 104 -1.86 14.30 16.45
CA ALA A 104 -1.33 14.38 17.80
C ALA A 104 0.16 14.79 17.85
N GLN A 105 0.86 14.74 16.72
CA GLN A 105 2.26 15.12 16.64
C GLN A 105 2.39 16.64 16.43
N SER A 106 3.09 17.32 17.33
CA SER A 106 3.43 18.75 17.15
C SER A 106 4.51 18.96 16.08
N ALA A 107 5.34 17.95 15.83
CA ALA A 107 6.33 17.86 14.76
C ALA A 107 6.60 16.38 14.44
N PHE A 108 7.24 16.08 13.31
CA PHE A 108 7.60 14.69 12.98
C PHE A 108 8.53 14.10 14.06
N PRO A 109 8.27 12.88 14.59
CA PRO A 109 9.02 12.32 15.72
C PRO A 109 10.37 11.71 15.26
N SER A 110 11.25 12.53 14.69
CA SER A 110 12.52 12.09 14.10
C SER A 110 13.40 11.28 15.05
N ALA A 111 13.46 11.64 16.33
CA ALA A 111 14.25 10.91 17.32
C ALA A 111 13.73 9.48 17.54
N GLN A 112 12.40 9.29 17.59
CA GLN A 112 11.78 7.99 17.72
C GLN A 112 12.00 7.15 16.45
N ALA A 113 11.79 7.75 15.28
CA ALA A 113 12.03 7.10 13.99
C ALA A 113 13.49 6.63 13.85
N GLN A 114 14.46 7.43 14.31
CA GLN A 114 15.89 7.11 14.24
C GLN A 114 16.30 6.00 15.21
N ALA A 115 15.60 5.85 16.34
CA ALA A 115 15.87 4.81 17.33
C ALA A 115 15.47 3.40 16.86
N ILE A 116 14.66 3.29 15.80
CA ILE A 116 14.26 1.99 15.26
C ILE A 116 15.42 1.31 14.54
N ALA A 117 15.70 0.07 14.92
CA ALA A 117 16.69 -0.74 14.24
C ALA A 117 16.25 -1.03 12.79
N PRO A 118 17.18 -1.08 11.81
CA PRO A 118 16.88 -1.60 10.49
C PRO A 118 16.24 -2.99 10.58
N TYR A 119 15.32 -3.31 9.67
CA TYR A 119 14.59 -4.60 9.65
C TYR A 119 13.74 -4.88 10.90
N CYS A 120 13.33 -3.84 11.65
CA CYS A 120 12.34 -3.99 12.70
C CYS A 120 11.07 -4.67 12.15
N PRO A 121 10.56 -5.73 12.78
CA PRO A 121 9.37 -6.42 12.28
C PRO A 121 8.17 -5.48 12.16
N VAL A 122 7.39 -5.66 11.09
CA VAL A 122 6.16 -4.92 10.84
C VAL A 122 4.97 -5.85 11.01
N ASP A 123 4.00 -5.43 11.82
CA ASP A 123 2.74 -6.13 12.04
C ASP A 123 1.63 -5.49 11.18
N ASN A 124 1.20 -6.21 10.15
CA ASN A 124 0.15 -5.79 9.23
C ASN A 124 -1.25 -6.27 9.64
N ARG A 125 -1.42 -6.97 10.77
CA ARG A 125 -2.71 -7.60 11.13
C ARG A 125 -3.84 -6.59 11.26
N TRP A 126 -3.58 -5.45 11.89
CA TRP A 126 -4.56 -4.36 11.98
C TRP A 126 -4.91 -3.80 10.59
N TRP A 127 -3.93 -3.72 9.69
CA TRP A 127 -4.16 -3.18 8.35
C TRP A 127 -5.02 -4.10 7.48
N LEU A 128 -4.84 -5.41 7.60
CA LEU A 128 -5.63 -6.42 6.89
C LEU A 128 -7.14 -6.34 7.20
N THR A 129 -7.51 -5.83 8.38
CA THR A 129 -8.91 -5.67 8.77
C THR A 129 -9.52 -4.36 8.28
N GLN A 130 -8.72 -3.43 7.76
CA GLN A 130 -9.23 -2.14 7.34
C GLN A 130 -10.07 -2.26 6.07
N ARG A 131 -11.24 -1.65 6.11
CA ARG A 131 -12.12 -1.42 4.97
C ARG A 131 -12.34 0.09 4.90
N GLY A 132 -12.14 0.67 3.73
CA GLY A 132 -12.40 2.09 3.54
C GLY A 132 -13.90 2.37 3.45
N TRP A 133 -14.24 3.48 2.81
CA TRP A 133 -15.60 3.99 2.63
C TRP A 133 -16.34 3.31 1.46
N LEU A 134 -15.59 2.70 0.54
CA LEU A 134 -16.06 2.10 -0.70
C LEU A 134 -15.65 0.62 -0.78
N ASP A 135 -16.04 -0.21 0.18
CA ASP A 135 -15.58 -1.61 0.32
C ASP A 135 -15.95 -2.54 -0.85
N ALA A 136 -16.97 -2.18 -1.64
CA ALA A 136 -17.33 -2.87 -2.88
C ALA A 136 -16.48 -2.44 -4.10
N ALA A 137 -15.73 -1.35 -4.01
CA ALA A 137 -14.89 -0.88 -5.12
C ALA A 137 -13.68 -1.78 -5.33
N SER A 138 -13.24 -1.90 -6.59
CA SER A 138 -12.00 -2.58 -6.94
C SER A 138 -11.51 -2.02 -8.27
N ASP A 139 -10.29 -1.51 -8.29
CA ASP A 139 -9.65 -1.01 -9.53
C ASP A 139 -8.29 -1.65 -9.78
N PHE A 140 -8.11 -2.90 -9.31
CA PHE A 140 -6.84 -3.60 -9.49
C PHE A 140 -6.41 -3.64 -10.97
N SER A 141 -5.32 -2.94 -11.25
CA SER A 141 -4.76 -2.73 -12.58
C SER A 141 -3.25 -2.51 -12.44
N THR A 142 -2.45 -3.01 -13.39
CA THR A 142 -1.02 -2.65 -13.46
C THR A 142 -0.75 -1.36 -14.24
N GLY A 143 -1.80 -0.68 -14.70
CA GLY A 143 -1.71 0.64 -15.31
C GLY A 143 -1.70 0.67 -16.84
N SER A 144 -1.65 -0.49 -17.52
CA SER A 144 -1.87 -0.57 -18.98
C SER A 144 -2.26 -1.98 -19.43
N ALA A 145 -2.84 -2.09 -20.62
CA ALA A 145 -3.14 -3.38 -21.26
C ALA A 145 -1.89 -4.24 -21.43
N ALA A 146 -0.79 -3.62 -21.88
CA ALA A 146 0.48 -4.32 -22.10
C ALA A 146 1.06 -4.87 -20.78
N SER A 147 1.01 -4.08 -19.71
CA SER A 147 1.48 -4.48 -18.38
C SER A 147 0.63 -5.62 -17.80
N ASP A 148 -0.69 -5.54 -17.97
CA ASP A 148 -1.62 -6.57 -17.50
C ASP A 148 -1.45 -7.88 -18.29
N GLN A 149 -1.27 -7.80 -19.61
CA GLN A 149 -0.97 -8.95 -20.46
C GLN A 149 0.38 -9.59 -20.11
N ASP A 150 1.42 -8.79 -19.83
CA ASP A 150 2.70 -9.31 -19.37
C ASP A 150 2.57 -10.04 -18.03
N LEU A 151 1.82 -9.46 -17.08
CA LEU A 151 1.55 -10.06 -15.78
C LEU A 151 0.85 -11.42 -15.92
N LEU A 152 -0.21 -11.49 -16.74
CA LEU A 152 -0.92 -12.74 -17.03
C LEU A 152 0.02 -13.78 -17.64
N ARG A 153 0.81 -13.40 -18.65
CA ARG A 153 1.79 -14.27 -19.31
C ARG A 153 2.83 -14.82 -18.33
N ARG A 154 3.34 -13.99 -17.43
CA ARG A 154 4.31 -14.41 -16.39
C ARG A 154 3.67 -15.37 -15.40
N HIS A 155 2.43 -15.11 -14.98
CA HIS A 155 1.69 -16.02 -14.12
C HIS A 155 1.46 -17.38 -14.77
N GLU A 156 0.98 -17.42 -16.01
CA GLU A 156 0.70 -18.67 -16.75
C GLU A 156 1.95 -19.50 -17.01
N ARG A 157 3.12 -18.86 -17.07
CA ARG A 157 4.42 -19.53 -17.20
C ARG A 157 5.07 -19.87 -15.86
N ASN A 158 4.37 -19.70 -14.74
CA ASN A 158 4.90 -19.90 -13.38
C ASN A 158 6.20 -19.12 -13.12
N LEU A 159 6.30 -17.90 -13.66
CA LEU A 159 7.47 -17.01 -13.48
C LEU A 159 7.29 -16.02 -12.31
N LEU A 160 6.25 -16.20 -11.50
CA LEU A 160 5.95 -15.40 -10.33
C LEU A 160 5.99 -16.31 -9.11
N ASP A 161 6.88 -15.99 -8.17
CA ASP A 161 6.93 -16.64 -6.87
C ASP A 161 6.09 -15.81 -5.89
N TYR A 162 5.13 -16.48 -5.25
CA TYR A 162 4.25 -15.88 -4.25
C TYR A 162 4.61 -16.34 -2.82
N GLY A 163 5.61 -17.21 -2.68
CA GLY A 163 5.95 -17.83 -1.41
C GLY A 163 4.84 -18.75 -0.86
N PRO A 164 4.93 -19.14 0.43
CA PRO A 164 3.88 -19.88 1.11
C PRO A 164 2.62 -19.05 1.25
N GLU A 165 1.46 -19.64 0.95
CA GLU A 165 0.19 -18.92 0.97
C GLU A 165 -0.99 -19.78 1.41
N SER A 166 -2.02 -19.11 1.95
CA SER A 166 -3.27 -19.75 2.35
C SER A 166 -4.18 -20.06 1.14
N GLU A 167 -5.12 -20.98 1.31
CA GLU A 167 -6.15 -21.26 0.30
C GLU A 167 -6.97 -20.00 -0.06
N GLU A 168 -7.22 -19.16 0.93
CA GLU A 168 -7.92 -17.87 0.76
C GLU A 168 -7.12 -16.93 -0.16
N ALA A 169 -5.80 -16.77 0.09
CA ALA A 169 -4.93 -15.96 -0.75
C ALA A 169 -4.90 -16.46 -2.19
N GLN A 170 -4.82 -17.78 -2.39
CA GLN A 170 -4.89 -18.39 -3.72
C GLN A 170 -6.21 -18.10 -4.43
N GLN A 171 -7.33 -18.21 -3.71
CA GLN A 171 -8.66 -17.96 -4.27
C GLN A 171 -8.82 -16.50 -4.69
N ILE A 172 -8.44 -15.56 -3.84
CA ILE A 172 -8.53 -14.13 -4.17
C ILE A 172 -7.62 -13.79 -5.35
N ARG A 173 -6.39 -14.33 -5.40
CA ARG A 173 -5.50 -14.13 -6.55
C ARG A 173 -6.11 -14.62 -7.87
N ARG A 174 -6.73 -15.82 -7.85
CA ARG A 174 -7.45 -16.32 -9.04
C ARG A 174 -8.52 -15.33 -9.50
N GLN A 175 -9.29 -14.78 -8.56
CA GLN A 175 -10.30 -13.77 -8.88
C GLN A 175 -9.70 -12.49 -9.48
N LEU A 176 -8.56 -12.02 -8.96
CA LEU A 176 -7.86 -10.85 -9.51
C LEU A 176 -7.41 -11.09 -10.96
N LEU A 177 -6.85 -12.27 -11.25
CA LEU A 177 -6.40 -12.64 -12.59
C LEU A 177 -7.58 -12.74 -13.57
N GLU A 178 -8.71 -13.31 -13.15
CA GLU A 178 -9.94 -13.34 -13.94
C GLU A 178 -10.48 -11.93 -14.22
N ASN A 179 -10.42 -11.02 -13.24
CA ASN A 179 -10.82 -9.63 -13.43
C ASN A 179 -9.95 -8.94 -14.49
N ILE A 180 -8.63 -9.13 -14.43
CA ILE A 180 -7.71 -8.61 -15.46
C ILE A 180 -8.06 -9.18 -16.84
N ARG A 181 -8.29 -10.49 -16.96
CA ARG A 181 -8.67 -11.11 -18.24
C ARG A 181 -9.96 -10.51 -18.82
N ARG A 182 -11.00 -10.36 -17.99
CA ARG A 182 -12.28 -9.77 -18.41
C ARG A 182 -12.13 -8.32 -18.85
N LYS A 183 -11.27 -7.55 -18.18
CA LYS A 183 -11.03 -6.13 -18.49
C LYS A 183 -10.55 -5.90 -19.93
N TRP A 184 -9.76 -6.81 -20.48
CA TRP A 184 -9.15 -6.67 -21.83
C TRP A 184 -9.81 -7.54 -22.90
N GLN A 185 -10.96 -8.17 -22.58
CA GLN A 185 -11.79 -8.89 -23.53
C GLN A 185 -12.97 -8.05 -24.06
N GLN A 186 -13.16 -6.84 -23.54
CA GLN A 186 -14.15 -5.85 -23.97
C GLN A 186 -13.50 -4.82 -24.89
#